data_AF-A0A3A0BIN4-F1
#
_entry.id   AF-A0A3A0BIN4-F1
#
_cell.length_a   1.000
_cell.length_b   1.000
_cell.length_c   1.000
_cell.angle_alpha   90.00
_cell.angle_beta   90.00
_cell.angle_gamma   90.00
#
_symmetry.space_group_name_H-M   'P 1'
#
loop_
_entity.id
_entity.type
_entity.pdbx_description
1 polymer ?
#
loop_
_entity_poly.entity_id
_entity_poly.type
_entity_poly.pdbx_seq_one_letter_code
_entity_poly.pdbx_strand_id
1 'polypeptide(L)'
;MRKAAVLVLSGALAAHGLLWPALPLAVPLIVQSATALLITGLLPGWLLVEWLVGGRAAAPLGLGERSVYSLGAGASVTVVGMLLLSYLPGPLLPWQVLAAFDGLALALALLVWRRAAGAAQAGPGRTMPAPDAWPPLRLETGLAAGLLALALVAGFLRLPNLGYSE
;
A
#
# COMPACT_ATOMS: atom_id res chain seq x y z
N MET A 1 -6.36 -5.68 -15.15
CA MET A 1 -5.92 -4.29 -15.40
C MET A 1 -7.02 -3.24 -15.29
N ARG A 2 -8.14 -3.30 -16.04
CA ARG A 2 -9.33 -2.44 -15.78
C ARG A 2 -9.75 -2.45 -14.30
N LYS A 3 -9.73 -3.61 -13.67
CA LYS A 3 -10.12 -3.80 -12.26
C LYS A 3 -9.29 -2.97 -11.26
N ALA A 4 -7.98 -2.82 -11.44
CA ALA A 4 -7.12 -2.13 -10.47
C ALA A 4 -7.31 -0.61 -10.54
N ALA A 5 -7.35 -0.03 -11.75
CA ALA A 5 -7.66 1.38 -11.94
C ALA A 5 -9.10 1.70 -11.46
N VAL A 6 -10.07 0.82 -11.76
CA VAL A 6 -11.44 0.94 -11.25
C VAL A 6 -11.47 0.88 -9.72
N LEU A 7 -10.72 -0.02 -9.08
CA LEU A 7 -10.63 -0.11 -7.61
C LEU A 7 -10.03 1.14 -6.99
N VAL A 8 -8.98 1.71 -7.59
CA VAL A 8 -8.35 2.96 -7.11
C VAL A 8 -9.32 4.13 -7.26
N LEU A 9 -9.94 4.28 -8.44
CA LEU A 9 -10.93 5.33 -8.69
C LEU A 9 -12.16 5.18 -7.81
N SER A 10 -12.71 3.96 -7.67
CA SER A 10 -13.85 3.70 -6.80
C SER A 10 -13.50 3.89 -5.33
N GLY A 11 -12.29 3.53 -4.92
CA GLY A 11 -11.78 3.73 -3.57
C GLY A 11 -11.66 5.22 -3.24
N ALA A 12 -11.04 6.00 -4.13
CA ALA A 12 -10.92 7.45 -3.98
C ALA A 12 -12.30 8.15 -3.98
N LEU A 13 -13.22 7.76 -4.87
CA LEU A 13 -14.59 8.30 -4.88
C LEU A 13 -15.37 7.93 -3.62
N ALA A 14 -15.29 6.67 -3.18
CA ALA A 14 -15.94 6.21 -1.96
C ALA A 14 -15.35 6.90 -0.73
N ALA A 15 -14.03 7.10 -0.67
CA ALA A 15 -13.34 7.84 0.38
C ALA A 15 -13.88 9.26 0.51
N HIS A 16 -13.92 9.98 -0.61
CA HIS A 16 -14.36 11.36 -0.64
C HIS A 16 -15.86 11.47 -0.34
N GLY A 17 -16.68 10.53 -0.79
CA GLY A 17 -18.11 10.51 -0.48
C GLY A 17 -18.41 10.17 0.98
N LEU A 18 -17.66 9.22 1.57
CA LEU A 18 -17.88 8.75 2.94
C LEU A 18 -17.28 9.70 4.00
N LEU A 19 -16.19 10.39 3.65
CA LEU A 19 -15.52 11.36 4.54
C LEU A 19 -16.00 12.80 4.31
N TRP A 20 -17.00 13.00 3.45
CA TRP A 20 -17.56 14.33 3.23
C TRP A 20 -18.40 14.75 4.45
N PRO A 21 -18.03 15.85 5.13
CA PRO A 21 -18.70 16.25 6.38
C PRO A 21 -20.16 16.70 6.18
N ALA A 22 -20.60 16.91 4.94
CA ALA A 22 -21.98 17.29 4.63
C ALA A 22 -22.92 16.09 4.37
N LEU A 23 -22.45 14.84 4.46
CA LEU A 23 -23.35 13.69 4.35
C LEU A 23 -24.08 13.48 5.69
N PRO A 24 -25.43 13.48 5.73
CA PRO A 24 -26.21 13.24 6.95
C PRO A 24 -26.17 11.78 7.44
N LEU A 25 -25.32 10.93 6.86
CA LEU A 25 -25.09 9.57 7.32
C LEU A 25 -24.08 9.62 8.49
N ALA A 26 -24.54 9.30 9.69
CA ALA A 26 -23.65 9.01 10.81
C ALA A 26 -22.90 7.70 10.54
N VAL A 27 -21.79 7.78 9.81
CA VAL A 27 -20.94 6.61 9.52
C VAL A 27 -20.22 6.23 10.82
N PRO A 28 -20.30 4.98 11.29
CA PRO A 28 -19.60 4.55 12.50
C PRO A 28 -18.09 4.81 12.41
N LEU A 29 -17.48 5.26 13.51
CA LEU A 29 -16.06 5.61 13.56
C LEU A 29 -15.13 4.48 13.09
N ILE A 30 -15.49 3.23 13.38
CA ILE A 30 -14.77 2.03 12.94
C ILE A 30 -14.71 1.95 11.41
N VAL A 31 -15.82 2.25 10.74
CA VAL A 31 -15.92 2.20 9.27
C VAL A 31 -15.10 3.33 8.65
N GLN A 32 -15.13 4.53 9.23
CA GLN A 32 -14.29 5.65 8.79
C GLN A 32 -12.79 5.31 8.92
N SER A 33 -12.41 4.75 10.07
CA SER A 33 -11.02 4.37 10.37
C SER A 33 -10.52 3.27 9.43
N ALA A 34 -11.33 2.23 9.22
CA ALA A 34 -11.01 1.15 8.28
C ALA A 34 -10.86 1.67 6.85
N THR A 35 -11.76 2.57 6.43
CA THR A 35 -11.70 3.18 5.10
C THR A 35 -10.43 4.00 4.92
N ALA A 36 -10.09 4.86 5.89
CA ALA A 36 -8.85 5.62 5.89
C ALA A 36 -7.62 4.71 5.81
N LEU A 37 -7.59 3.61 6.58
CA LEU A 37 -6.49 2.65 6.57
C LEU A 37 -6.34 1.92 5.23
N LEU A 38 -7.47 1.60 4.58
CA LEU A 38 -7.46 0.98 3.26
C LEU A 38 -6.84 1.92 2.21
N ILE A 39 -7.22 3.20 2.24
CA ILE A 39 -6.78 4.19 1.24
C ILE A 39 -5.32 4.60 1.46
N THR A 40 -4.95 4.88 2.72
CA THR A 40 -3.63 5.42 3.06
C THR A 40 -2.56 4.35 3.23
N GLY A 41 -2.95 3.11 3.52
CA GLY A 41 -2.04 1.99 3.77
C GLY A 41 -2.17 0.87 2.75
N LEU A 42 -3.29 0.14 2.79
CA LEU A 42 -3.39 -1.14 2.06
C LEU A 42 -3.33 -0.96 0.54
N LEU A 43 -4.05 0.02 0.00
CA LEU A 43 -4.13 0.29 -1.43
C LEU A 43 -2.77 0.69 -2.03
N PRO A 44 -2.06 1.72 -1.52
CA PRO A 44 -0.75 2.07 -2.05
C PRO A 44 0.29 0.98 -1.79
N GLY A 45 0.23 0.27 -0.66
CA GLY A 45 1.09 -0.87 -0.37
C GLY A 45 0.93 -2.01 -1.39
N TRP A 46 -0.31 -2.35 -1.71
CA TRP A 46 -0.62 -3.36 -2.73
C TRP A 46 -0.14 -2.95 -4.12
N LEU A 47 -0.39 -1.71 -4.52
CA LEU A 47 0.05 -1.17 -5.82
C LEU A 47 1.57 -1.13 -5.93
N LEU A 48 2.25 -0.76 -4.85
CA LEU A 48 3.71 -0.74 -4.80
C LEU A 48 4.29 -2.15 -4.97
N VAL A 49 3.77 -3.14 -4.25
CA VAL A 49 4.20 -4.54 -4.39
C VAL A 49 3.91 -5.08 -5.79
N GLU A 50 2.75 -4.77 -6.36
CA GLU A 50 2.41 -5.16 -7.72
C GLU A 50 3.36 -4.54 -8.75
N TRP A 51 3.70 -3.26 -8.57
CA TRP A 51 4.65 -2.56 -9.42
C TRP A 51 6.05 -3.15 -9.33
N LEU A 52 6.52 -3.48 -8.13
CA LEU A 52 7.86 -4.03 -7.90
C LEU A 52 7.98 -5.49 -8.37
N VAL A 53 6.99 -6.33 -8.07
CA VAL A 53 7.12 -7.80 -8.18
C VAL A 53 6.16 -8.42 -9.20
N GLY A 54 4.96 -7.86 -9.40
CA GLY A 54 3.85 -8.51 -10.11
C GLY A 54 4.02 -8.86 -11.59
N GLY A 55 5.16 -8.55 -12.20
CA GLY A 55 5.45 -8.79 -13.63
C GLY A 55 6.57 -9.80 -13.84
N ARG A 56 7.12 -10.38 -12.76
CA ARG A 56 8.19 -11.36 -12.83
C ARG A 56 7.59 -12.75 -12.99
N ALA A 57 7.67 -13.30 -14.21
CA ALA A 57 7.23 -14.66 -14.50
C ALA A 57 8.04 -15.74 -13.75
N ALA A 58 9.29 -15.42 -13.38
CA ALA A 58 10.22 -16.37 -12.77
C ALA A 58 9.93 -16.70 -11.28
N ALA A 59 9.13 -15.89 -10.58
CA ALA A 59 8.79 -16.13 -9.18
C ALA A 59 7.46 -15.44 -8.79
N PRO A 60 6.31 -16.05 -9.10
CA PRO A 60 5.01 -15.51 -8.70
C PRO A 60 4.87 -15.59 -7.17
N LEU A 61 4.59 -14.45 -6.53
CA LEU A 61 4.28 -14.39 -5.09
C LEU A 61 2.98 -15.14 -4.79
N GLY A 62 2.98 -15.95 -3.74
CA GLY A 62 1.75 -16.52 -3.18
C GLY A 62 0.81 -15.43 -2.63
N LEU A 63 -0.50 -15.72 -2.53
CA LEU A 63 -1.48 -14.74 -2.01
C LEU A 63 -1.15 -14.29 -0.58
N GLY A 64 -0.66 -15.20 0.27
CA GLY A 64 -0.24 -14.90 1.64
C GLY A 64 0.98 -13.97 1.68
N GLU A 65 2.03 -14.29 0.95
CA GLU A 65 3.25 -13.47 0.85
C GLU A 65 2.92 -12.08 0.32
N ARG A 66 2.12 -12.02 -0.74
CA ARG A 66 1.67 -10.78 -1.34
C ARG A 66 0.92 -9.91 -0.33
N SER A 67 0.08 -10.52 0.51
CA SER A 67 -0.65 -9.80 1.55
C SER A 67 0.29 -9.24 2.62
N VAL A 68 1.25 -10.04 3.10
CA VAL A 68 2.25 -9.60 4.10
C VAL A 68 3.12 -8.48 3.55
N TYR A 69 3.64 -8.63 2.33
CA TYR A 69 4.43 -7.58 1.68
C TYR A 69 3.61 -6.32 1.44
N SER A 70 2.33 -6.45 1.05
CA SER A 70 1.46 -5.29 0.82
C SER A 70 1.17 -4.55 2.13
N LEU A 71 0.98 -5.27 3.24
CA LEU A 71 0.80 -4.66 4.56
C LEU A 71 2.07 -3.94 5.02
N GLY A 72 3.24 -4.57 4.91
CA GLY A 72 4.51 -3.95 5.29
C GLY A 72 4.88 -2.75 4.43
N ALA A 73 4.69 -2.86 3.11
CA ALA A 73 4.85 -1.76 2.17
C ALA A 73 3.86 -0.63 2.45
N GLY A 74 2.60 -0.96 2.72
CA GLY A 74 1.55 -0.01 3.05
C GLY A 74 1.88 0.78 4.32
N ALA A 75 2.24 0.10 5.41
CA ALA A 75 2.69 0.73 6.65
C ALA A 75 3.90 1.66 6.42
N SER A 76 4.89 1.20 5.65
CA SER A 76 6.07 2.00 5.32
C SER A 76 5.70 3.26 4.54
N VAL A 77 4.83 3.12 3.53
CA VAL A 77 4.30 4.24 2.75
C VAL A 77 3.51 5.21 3.63
N THR A 78 2.69 4.72 4.56
CA THR A 78 1.94 5.57 5.48
C THR A 78 2.88 6.36 6.41
N VAL A 79 3.86 5.70 7.02
CA VAL A 79 4.83 6.35 7.92
C VAL A 79 5.66 7.40 7.18
N VAL A 80 6.25 7.05 6.05
CA VAL A 80 7.07 7.97 5.26
C VAL A 80 6.21 9.10 4.69
N GLY A 81 5.00 8.80 4.20
CA GLY A 81 4.07 9.78 3.67
C GLY A 81 3.63 10.80 4.72
N MET A 82 3.25 10.34 5.91
CA MET A 82 2.90 11.24 7.03
C MET A 82 4.10 12.05 7.52
N LEU A 83 5.29 11.45 7.55
CA LEU A 83 6.52 12.17 7.88
C LEU A 83 6.81 13.28 6.87
N LEU A 84 6.68 13.02 5.57
CA LEU A 84 6.82 14.05 4.53
C LEU A 84 5.78 15.16 4.68
N LEU A 85 4.53 14.78 4.96
CA LEU A 85 3.45 15.74 5.19
C LEU A 85 3.70 16.62 6.41
N SER A 86 4.38 16.12 7.44
CA SER A 86 4.71 16.90 8.64
C SER A 86 5.69 18.06 8.39
N TYR A 87 6.39 18.06 7.25
CA TYR A 87 7.24 19.17 6.84
C TYR A 87 6.48 20.29 6.11
N LEU A 88 5.19 20.13 5.82
CA LEU A 88 4.39 21.23 5.27
C LEU A 88 4.21 22.31 6.35
N PRO A 89 4.35 23.60 6.01
CA PRO A 89 4.11 24.67 6.95
C PRO A 89 2.63 24.76 7.33
N GLY A 90 2.35 24.87 8.62
CA GLY A 90 1.00 25.03 9.17
C GLY A 90 0.36 23.73 9.65
N PRO A 91 -0.91 23.80 10.12
CA PRO A 91 -1.63 22.61 10.58
C PRO A 91 -2.01 21.71 9.40
N LEU A 92 -1.80 20.41 9.55
CA LEU A 92 -2.14 19.42 8.53
C LEU A 92 -3.66 19.23 8.46
N LEU A 93 -4.24 19.54 7.30
CA LEU A 93 -5.69 19.40 7.07
C LEU A 93 -6.03 18.00 6.52
N PRO A 94 -7.19 17.41 6.87
CA PRO A 94 -7.56 16.07 6.41
C PRO A 94 -7.56 15.89 4.90
N TRP A 95 -7.96 16.92 4.14
CA TRP A 95 -7.97 16.86 2.67
C TRP A 95 -6.56 16.82 2.07
N GLN A 96 -5.55 17.40 2.74
CA GLN A 96 -4.17 17.36 2.27
C GLN A 96 -3.61 15.94 2.38
N VAL A 97 -3.93 15.25 3.47
CA VAL A 97 -3.57 13.84 3.67
C VAL A 97 -4.22 12.99 2.58
N LEU A 98 -5.55 13.09 2.41
CA LEU A 98 -6.27 12.31 1.40
C LEU A 98 -5.72 12.57 0.00
N ALA A 99 -5.59 13.83 -0.40
CA ALA A 99 -5.06 14.20 -1.71
C ALA A 99 -3.64 13.66 -1.95
N ALA A 100 -2.77 13.66 -0.94
CA ALA A 100 -1.42 13.12 -1.06
C ALA A 100 -1.41 11.60 -1.28
N PHE A 101 -2.19 10.85 -0.49
CA PHE A 101 -2.28 9.39 -0.64
C PHE A 101 -3.02 8.98 -1.91
N ASP A 102 -4.04 9.71 -2.33
CA ASP A 102 -4.74 9.50 -3.59
C ASP A 102 -3.83 9.79 -4.79
N GLY A 103 -3.08 10.90 -4.74
CA GLY A 103 -2.07 11.23 -5.75
C GLY A 103 -1.01 10.14 -5.87
N LEU A 104 -0.52 9.62 -4.75
CA LEU A 104 0.42 8.49 -4.71
C LEU A 104 -0.19 7.21 -5.30
N ALA A 105 -1.42 6.86 -4.90
CA ALA A 105 -2.10 5.68 -5.41
C ALA A 105 -2.34 5.77 -6.92
N LEU A 106 -2.75 6.93 -7.44
CA LEU A 106 -2.91 7.18 -8.86
C LEU A 106 -1.58 7.08 -9.62
N ALA A 107 -0.50 7.64 -9.07
CA ALA A 107 0.83 7.54 -9.66
C ALA A 107 1.30 6.09 -9.75
N LEU A 108 1.14 5.31 -8.66
CA LEU A 108 1.49 3.89 -8.65
C LEU A 108 0.61 3.08 -9.62
N ALA A 109 -0.70 3.35 -9.67
CA ALA A 109 -1.61 2.71 -10.62
C ALA A 109 -1.19 2.99 -12.07
N LEU A 110 -0.79 4.23 -12.38
CA LEU A 110 -0.27 4.62 -13.69
C LEU A 110 1.03 3.87 -14.02
N LEU A 111 1.95 3.74 -13.07
CA LEU A 111 3.20 3.00 -13.26
C LEU A 111 2.97 1.51 -13.51
N VAL A 112 2.08 0.88 -12.74
CA VAL A 112 1.63 -0.51 -12.97
C VAL A 112 1.03 -0.65 -14.36
N TRP A 113 0.19 0.31 -14.77
CA TRP A 113 -0.41 0.32 -16.10
C TRP A 113 0.62 0.40 -17.22
N ARG A 114 1.55 1.36 -17.14
CA ARG A 114 2.62 1.54 -18.14
C ARG A 114 3.47 0.28 -18.28
N ARG A 115 3.83 -0.36 -17.16
CA ARG A 115 4.62 -1.61 -17.18
C ARG A 115 3.89 -2.73 -17.92
N ALA A 116 2.63 -2.95 -17.58
CA ALA A 116 1.88 -4.04 -18.18
C ALA A 116 1.44 -3.76 -19.62
N ALA A 117 1.26 -2.49 -20.01
CA ALA A 117 1.11 -2.11 -21.41
C ALA A 117 2.39 -2.42 -22.22
N GLY A 118 3.58 -2.13 -21.66
CA GLY A 118 4.86 -2.48 -22.29
C GLY A 118 5.08 -3.99 -22.43
N ALA A 119 4.67 -4.78 -21.43
CA ALA A 119 4.72 -6.24 -21.49
C ALA A 119 3.79 -6.83 -22.55
N ALA A 120 2.63 -6.23 -22.81
CA ALA A 120 1.72 -6.67 -23.87
C ALA A 120 2.25 -6.39 -25.29
N GLN A 121 3.12 -5.39 -25.43
CA GLN A 121 3.73 -4.98 -26.70
C GLN A 121 5.04 -5.73 -26.99
N ALA A 122 5.72 -6.22 -25.94
CA ALA A 122 6.80 -7.18 -26.06
C ALA A 122 6.22 -8.54 -26.46
N GLY A 123 6.11 -8.80 -27.77
CA GLY A 123 5.59 -10.05 -28.31
C GLY A 123 6.25 -11.31 -27.69
N PRO A 124 5.66 -12.50 -27.88
CA PRO A 124 5.93 -13.74 -27.12
C PRO A 124 7.36 -14.32 -27.17
N GLY A 125 8.35 -13.61 -27.74
CA GLY A 125 9.73 -14.07 -27.90
C GLY A 125 10.83 -13.15 -27.32
N ARG A 126 10.50 -12.00 -26.70
CA ARG A 126 11.53 -11.19 -26.01
C ARG A 126 11.62 -11.59 -24.55
N THR A 127 12.38 -12.64 -24.28
CA THR A 127 12.95 -12.90 -22.96
C THR A 127 13.92 -11.77 -22.64
N MET A 128 13.45 -10.78 -21.90
CA MET A 128 14.33 -9.81 -21.26
C MET A 128 15.29 -10.62 -20.36
N PRO A 129 16.62 -10.42 -20.43
CA PRO A 129 17.55 -11.13 -19.56
C PRO A 129 17.10 -10.88 -18.12
N ALA A 130 16.83 -11.95 -17.39
CA ALA A 130 16.50 -11.84 -15.98
C ALA A 130 17.69 -11.13 -15.32
N PRO A 131 17.52 -9.94 -14.72
CA PRO A 131 18.57 -9.35 -13.90
C PRO A 131 18.90 -10.38 -12.82
N ASP A 132 20.20 -10.60 -12.62
CA ASP A 132 20.80 -11.68 -11.84
C ASP A 132 19.92 -12.16 -10.70
N ALA A 133 19.64 -13.47 -10.71
CA ALA A 133 18.76 -14.14 -9.77
C ALA A 133 19.13 -13.76 -8.34
N TRP A 134 18.25 -12.99 -7.69
CA TRP A 134 18.32 -12.79 -6.26
C TRP A 134 18.28 -14.18 -5.60
N PRO A 135 19.12 -14.43 -4.58
CA PRO A 135 19.15 -15.74 -3.94
C PRO A 135 17.73 -16.10 -3.50
N PRO A 136 17.27 -17.34 -3.75
CA PRO A 136 15.93 -17.75 -3.39
C PRO A 136 15.73 -17.54 -1.89
N LEU A 137 14.84 -16.62 -1.54
CA LEU A 137 14.41 -16.43 -0.15
C LEU A 137 13.81 -17.75 0.30
N ARG A 138 14.51 -18.46 1.19
CA ARG A 138 13.98 -19.67 1.83
C ARG A 138 12.79 -19.25 2.68
N LEU A 139 11.59 -19.60 2.21
CA LEU A 139 10.29 -19.21 2.77
C LEU A 139 10.18 -19.46 4.29
N GLU A 140 10.73 -20.57 4.78
CA GLU A 140 10.60 -20.95 6.19
C GLU A 140 11.31 -19.95 7.13
N THR A 141 12.50 -19.50 6.74
CA THR A 141 13.25 -18.49 7.51
C THR A 141 12.75 -17.07 7.25
N GLY A 142 12.28 -16.75 6.04
CA GLY A 142 11.82 -15.41 5.68
C GLY A 142 10.48 -15.05 6.32
N LEU A 143 9.53 -15.99 6.38
CA LEU A 143 8.23 -15.77 7.01
C LEU A 143 8.36 -15.64 8.52
N ALA A 144 9.17 -16.50 9.16
CA ALA A 144 9.44 -16.43 10.59
C ALA A 144 10.17 -15.13 10.96
N ALA A 145 11.19 -14.73 10.18
CA ALA A 145 11.88 -13.46 10.37
C ALA A 145 10.95 -12.26 10.14
N GLY A 146 10.07 -12.32 9.14
CA GLY A 146 9.07 -11.30 8.87
C GLY A 146 8.05 -11.15 10.00
N LEU A 147 7.51 -12.27 10.50
CA LEU A 147 6.59 -12.29 11.65
C LEU A 147 7.28 -11.83 12.93
N LEU A 148 8.52 -12.23 13.16
CA LEU A 148 9.32 -11.78 14.30
C LEU A 148 9.58 -10.28 14.22
N ALA A 149 9.97 -9.76 13.06
CA ALA A 149 10.17 -8.33 12.85
C ALA A 149 8.87 -7.56 13.05
N LEU A 150 7.74 -8.05 12.53
CA LEU A 150 6.41 -7.47 12.76
C LEU A 150 6.03 -7.47 14.24
N ALA A 151 6.25 -8.58 14.95
CA ALA A 151 5.97 -8.69 16.37
C ALA A 151 6.85 -7.75 17.21
N LEU A 152 8.14 -7.62 16.86
CA LEU A 152 9.07 -6.72 17.52
C LEU A 152 8.71 -5.25 17.28
N VAL A 153 8.39 -4.86 16.04
CA VAL A 153 7.98 -3.49 15.71
C VAL A 153 6.63 -3.16 16.36
N ALA A 154 5.64 -4.06 16.26
CA ALA A 154 4.34 -3.87 16.88
C ALA A 154 4.44 -3.82 18.41
N GLY A 155 5.28 -4.68 19.00
CA GLY A 155 5.58 -4.67 20.43
C GLY A 155 6.25 -3.35 20.85
N PHE A 156 7.30 -2.94 20.15
CA PHE A 156 8.01 -1.69 20.43
C PHE A 156 7.15 -0.45 20.28
N LEU A 157 6.20 -0.41 19.34
CA LEU A 157 5.27 0.72 19.20
C LEU A 157 4.14 0.69 20.23
N ARG A 158 3.78 -0.48 20.75
CA ARG A 158 2.71 -0.64 21.74
C ARG A 158 3.18 -0.41 23.17
N LEU A 159 4.39 -0.83 23.52
CA LEU A 159 4.95 -0.72 24.88
C LEU A 159 5.07 0.73 25.41
N PRO A 160 5.48 1.74 24.62
CA PRO A 160 5.53 3.14 25.06
C PRO A 160 4.14 3.74 25.29
N ASN A 161 3.10 3.16 24.70
CA ASN A 161 1.73 3.65 24.78
C ASN A 161 0.92 3.02 25.93
N LEU A 162 1.56 2.20 26.78
CA LEU A 162 0.92 1.59 27.95
C LEU A 162 0.82 2.55 29.16
N GLY A 163 1.57 3.67 29.16
CA GLY A 163 1.58 4.65 30.26
C GLY A 163 0.63 5.84 30.09
N TYR A 164 -0.22 5.84 29.05
CA TYR A 164 -1.15 6.94 28.73
C TYR A 164 -2.61 6.62 29.09
N SER A 165 -2.84 5.70 30.04
CA SER A 165 -4.18 5.39 30.56
C SER A 165 -4.38 5.82 32.02
N GLU A 166 -3.62 6.80 32.50
CA GLU A 166 -3.76 7.38 33.84
C GLU A 166 -4.38 8.78 33.76
#